data_AF-A0A1S9AWT2-F1
#
_entry.id   AF-A0A1S9AWT2-F1
#
_cell.length_a   1.000
_cell.length_b   1.000
_cell.length_c   1.000
_cell.angle_alpha   90.00
_cell.angle_beta   90.00
_cell.angle_gamma   90.00
#
_symmetry.space_group_name_H-M   'P 1'
#
loop_
_entity.id
_entity.type
_entity.pdbx_description
1 polymer ?
#
loop_
_entity_poly.entity_id
_entity_poly.type
_entity_poly.pdbx_seq_one_letter_code
_entity_poly.pdbx_strand_id
1 'polypeptide(L)'
;MSTPLNHHYVSQCQIRNFFNQSEKKIYLYDKIRNNFFNKTTTKSVFSERELNTVYENGQLNHDIIEKDLKDYFEDSFVKNTKIILDYAETQIAVKDELINALIDITKLGIIGDMRNPVSKRQLDDAIYKPFEELRQYAAPNLKEQIDQALEDRKKTKYSNKLQYSKIAEDVIEKMFPLVSVIFYITTEDDYFVLSDCSSIVSRAKINKYFNPDIQEIANVGTPLTSKLLVQTMSSKLGRKEGGIYYLGDNHKSMINDINMMTLASSKKMVACESEAYLKSFIERVWEFKAVY
;
A
#
# COMPACT_ATOMS: atom_id res chain seq x y z
N MET A 1 9.12 28.11 -5.83
CA MET A 1 9.80 26.92 -5.28
C MET A 1 9.60 25.79 -6.27
N SER A 2 10.61 24.97 -6.58
CA SER A 2 10.46 23.87 -7.55
C SER A 2 9.64 22.74 -6.93
N THR A 3 8.55 22.32 -7.59
CA THR A 3 7.81 21.11 -7.20
C THR A 3 8.72 19.89 -7.29
N PRO A 4 8.78 19.03 -6.26
CA PRO A 4 9.57 17.80 -6.31
C PRO A 4 9.16 16.94 -7.51
N LEU A 5 10.13 16.41 -8.25
CA LEU A 5 9.83 15.49 -9.37
C LEU A 5 9.84 14.02 -8.95
N ASN A 6 10.44 13.69 -7.80
CA ASN A 6 10.46 12.33 -7.27
C ASN A 6 9.32 12.19 -6.26
N HIS A 7 8.40 11.26 -6.53
CA HIS A 7 7.25 11.03 -5.67
C HIS A 7 7.29 9.63 -5.08
N HIS A 8 6.84 9.52 -3.84
CA HIS A 8 6.79 8.29 -3.08
C HIS A 8 5.49 7.54 -3.39
N TYR A 9 5.58 6.28 -3.82
CA TYR A 9 4.40 5.42 -3.99
C TYR A 9 4.04 4.64 -2.71
N VAL A 10 4.94 4.61 -1.72
CA VAL A 10 4.64 4.29 -0.32
C VAL A 10 4.97 5.52 0.51
N SER A 11 4.06 5.97 1.36
CA SER A 11 4.23 7.28 2.02
C SER A 11 5.52 7.36 2.83
N GLN A 12 6.20 8.51 2.75
CA GLN A 12 7.45 8.71 3.47
C GLN A 12 7.25 8.67 5.00
N CYS A 13 6.09 9.08 5.51
CA CYS A 13 5.78 8.99 6.94
C CYS A 13 5.73 7.52 7.41
N GLN A 14 5.18 6.62 6.60
CA GLN A 14 5.17 5.18 6.87
C GLN A 14 6.60 4.59 6.78
N ILE A 15 7.37 4.92 5.73
CA ILE A 15 8.74 4.40 5.56
C ILE A 15 9.63 4.76 6.76
N ARG A 16 9.48 5.96 7.32
CA ARG A 16 10.27 6.40 8.49
C ARG A 16 10.08 5.52 9.71
N ASN A 17 8.92 4.88 9.86
CA ASN A 17 8.64 3.96 10.97
C ASN A 17 9.33 2.57 10.83
N PHE A 18 10.03 2.33 9.71
CA PHE A 18 10.85 1.13 9.47
C PHE A 18 12.35 1.48 9.35
N PHE A 19 12.73 2.71 9.68
CA PHE A 19 14.11 3.16 9.64
C PHE A 19 14.80 2.89 10.98
N ASN A 20 15.92 2.17 10.94
CA ASN A 20 16.72 1.89 12.12
C ASN A 20 17.39 3.18 12.61
N GLN A 21 16.93 3.68 13.75
CA GLN A 21 17.42 4.93 14.30
C GLN A 21 18.83 4.83 14.88
N SER A 22 19.25 3.65 15.33
CA SER A 22 20.57 3.41 15.89
C SER A 22 21.63 3.33 14.79
N GLU A 23 21.36 2.56 13.75
CA GLU A 23 22.30 2.30 12.65
C GLU A 23 22.20 3.33 11.50
N LYS A 24 21.18 4.21 11.57
CA LYS A 24 20.86 5.22 10.54
C LYS A 24 20.68 4.60 9.14
N LYS A 25 19.99 3.46 9.08
CA LYS A 25 19.76 2.70 7.85
C LYS A 25 18.34 2.16 7.78
N ILE A 26 17.88 1.92 6.56
CA ILE A 26 16.76 1.03 6.27
C ILE A 26 17.25 -0.07 5.34
N TYR A 27 16.91 -1.31 5.67
CA TYR A 27 17.34 -2.50 4.95
C TYR A 27 16.27 -2.91 3.95
N LEU A 28 16.70 -3.26 2.74
CA LEU A 28 15.82 -3.59 1.63
C LEU A 28 16.23 -4.92 1.01
N TYR A 29 15.23 -5.65 0.55
CA TYR A 29 15.39 -6.84 -0.27
C TYR A 29 14.63 -6.65 -1.58
N ASP A 30 15.34 -6.71 -2.71
CA ASP A 30 14.75 -6.70 -4.06
C ASP A 30 14.56 -8.15 -4.51
N LYS A 31 13.30 -8.61 -4.54
CA LYS A 31 12.97 -10.00 -4.87
C LYS A 31 13.08 -10.31 -6.37
N ILE A 32 13.12 -9.28 -7.23
CA ILE A 32 13.33 -9.45 -8.68
C ILE A 32 14.81 -9.70 -8.95
N ARG A 33 15.69 -9.00 -8.23
CA ARG A 33 17.15 -9.11 -8.38
C ARG A 33 17.80 -10.09 -7.40
N ASN A 34 17.03 -10.65 -6.47
CA ASN A 34 17.53 -11.43 -5.34
C ASN A 34 18.70 -10.74 -4.62
N ASN A 35 18.51 -9.47 -4.25
CA ASN A 35 19.60 -8.64 -3.73
C ASN A 35 19.22 -7.90 -2.45
N PHE A 36 20.10 -7.96 -1.46
CA PHE A 36 20.02 -7.18 -0.22
C PHE A 36 20.85 -5.90 -0.34
N PHE A 37 20.30 -4.81 0.17
CA PHE A 37 21.03 -3.54 0.23
C PHE A 37 20.42 -2.66 1.32
N ASN A 38 21.09 -1.56 1.64
CA ASN A 38 20.59 -0.58 2.60
C ASN A 38 20.65 0.84 2.03
N LYS A 39 19.88 1.73 2.64
CA LYS A 39 19.93 3.17 2.37
C LYS A 39 20.05 3.92 3.69
N THR A 40 20.85 4.98 3.69
CA THR A 40 21.02 5.88 4.84
C THR A 40 19.93 6.95 4.94
N THR A 41 19.03 7.01 3.95
CA THR A 41 17.89 7.95 3.93
C THR A 41 16.66 7.29 3.33
N THR A 42 15.47 7.77 3.71
CA THR A 42 14.18 7.33 3.16
C THR A 42 13.78 8.06 1.88
N LYS A 43 14.55 9.08 1.46
CA LYS A 43 14.22 9.96 0.33
C LYS A 43 14.09 9.24 -1.01
N SER A 44 14.75 8.09 -1.17
CA SER A 44 14.76 7.30 -2.41
C SER A 44 14.20 5.88 -2.24
N VAL A 45 13.62 5.59 -1.08
CA VAL A 45 12.93 4.32 -0.82
C VAL A 45 11.51 4.45 -1.36
N PHE A 46 11.07 3.45 -2.14
CA PHE A 46 9.73 3.41 -2.73
C PHE A 46 9.31 4.71 -3.43
N SER A 47 10.21 5.29 -4.21
CA SER A 47 9.98 6.52 -4.96
C SER A 47 10.28 6.36 -6.45
N GLU A 48 9.58 7.11 -7.29
CA GLU A 48 9.83 7.16 -8.72
C GLU A 48 9.66 8.59 -9.27
N ARG A 49 10.54 8.97 -10.19
CA ARG A 49 10.47 10.26 -10.87
C ARG A 49 9.21 10.34 -11.74
N GLU A 50 8.53 11.48 -11.65
CA GLU A 50 7.33 11.87 -12.40
C GLU A 50 6.12 10.94 -12.21
N LEU A 51 6.14 10.11 -11.15
CA LEU A 51 5.10 9.12 -10.83
C LEU A 51 3.69 9.71 -10.73
N ASN A 52 3.55 10.92 -10.17
CA ASN A 52 2.27 11.56 -9.86
C ASN A 52 1.98 12.76 -10.77
N THR A 53 2.66 12.85 -11.91
CA THR A 53 2.44 13.90 -12.90
C THR A 53 1.14 13.66 -13.67
N VAL A 54 0.31 14.69 -13.77
CA VAL A 54 -0.94 14.73 -14.55
C VAL A 54 -0.76 15.69 -15.73
N TYR A 55 -1.39 15.40 -16.87
CA TYR A 55 -1.50 16.33 -17.99
C TYR A 55 -2.94 16.82 -18.08
N GLU A 56 -3.16 18.11 -17.83
CA GLU A 56 -4.48 18.74 -17.83
C GLU A 56 -4.39 20.14 -18.43
N ASN A 57 -5.38 20.52 -19.25
CA ASN A 57 -5.44 21.85 -19.89
C ASN A 57 -4.16 22.25 -20.63
N GLY A 58 -3.50 21.27 -21.27
CA GLY A 58 -2.28 21.48 -22.04
C GLY A 58 -0.99 21.60 -21.20
N GLN A 59 -1.06 21.46 -19.88
CA GLN A 59 0.08 21.64 -18.96
C GLN A 59 0.33 20.41 -18.09
N LEU A 60 1.60 20.24 -17.68
CA LEU A 60 1.98 19.24 -16.70
C LEU A 60 1.75 19.78 -15.28
N ASN A 61 1.04 19.01 -14.47
CA ASN A 61 0.79 19.29 -13.07
C ASN A 61 1.38 18.18 -12.21
N HIS A 62 2.27 18.55 -11.29
CA HIS A 62 2.94 17.60 -10.39
C HIS A 62 2.33 17.61 -8.97
N ASP A 63 1.41 18.53 -8.68
CA ASP A 63 0.95 18.84 -7.32
C ASP A 63 -0.44 18.25 -6.99
N ILE A 64 -1.32 18.05 -7.98
CA ILE A 64 -2.72 17.63 -7.73
C ILE A 64 -2.78 16.35 -6.89
N ILE A 65 -2.03 15.31 -7.29
CA ILE A 65 -2.03 14.03 -6.60
C ILE A 65 -1.29 14.13 -5.26
N GLU A 66 -0.18 14.86 -5.20
CA GLU A 66 0.56 15.06 -3.95
C GLU A 66 -0.29 15.75 -2.89
N LYS A 67 -1.11 16.73 -3.30
CA LYS A 67 -2.05 17.40 -2.42
C LYS A 67 -3.14 16.46 -1.92
N ASP A 68 -3.75 15.66 -2.79
CA ASP A 68 -4.74 14.65 -2.37
C ASP A 68 -4.14 13.64 -1.38
N LEU A 69 -2.94 13.13 -1.67
CA LEU A 69 -2.24 12.21 -0.78
C LEU A 69 -1.94 12.85 0.58
N LYS A 70 -1.43 14.08 0.56
CA LYS A 70 -1.08 14.83 1.77
C LYS A 70 -2.29 15.10 2.66
N ASP A 71 -3.32 15.71 2.09
CA ASP A 71 -4.49 16.22 2.82
C ASP A 71 -5.32 15.07 3.41
N TYR A 72 -5.44 13.94 2.70
CA TYR A 72 -6.33 12.84 3.11
C TYR A 72 -5.63 11.67 3.79
N PHE A 73 -4.30 11.57 3.71
CA PHE A 73 -3.58 10.39 4.22
C PHE A 73 -2.32 10.73 5.02
N GLU A 74 -1.45 11.62 4.55
CA GLU A 74 -0.12 11.78 5.14
C GLU A 74 -0.10 12.69 6.37
N ASP A 75 -0.92 13.75 6.39
CA ASP A 75 -0.95 14.71 7.50
C ASP A 75 -1.50 14.12 8.80
N SER A 76 -2.48 13.22 8.70
CA SER A 76 -3.06 12.53 9.86
C SER A 76 -2.30 11.27 10.26
N PHE A 77 -1.40 10.75 9.40
CA PHE A 77 -0.76 9.44 9.60
C PHE A 77 -0.03 9.31 10.94
N VAL A 78 0.77 10.31 11.32
CA VAL A 78 1.57 10.26 12.57
C VAL A 78 0.64 10.27 13.78
N LYS A 79 -0.39 11.13 13.77
CA LYS A 79 -1.39 11.21 14.84
C LYS A 79 -2.15 9.88 14.97
N ASN A 80 -2.65 9.35 13.86
CA ASN A 80 -3.45 8.13 13.84
C ASN A 80 -2.61 6.90 14.25
N THR A 81 -1.36 6.80 13.79
CA THR A 81 -0.43 5.76 14.24
C THR A 81 -0.19 5.83 15.74
N LYS A 82 0.00 7.04 16.29
CA LYS A 82 0.18 7.24 17.73
C LYS A 82 -1.05 6.81 18.53
N ILE A 83 -2.26 7.17 18.11
CA ILE A 83 -3.51 6.74 18.76
C ILE A 83 -3.60 5.22 18.84
N ILE A 84 -3.29 4.53 17.73
CA ILE A 84 -3.37 3.07 17.65
C ILE A 84 -2.27 2.42 18.50
N LEU A 85 -1.06 2.99 18.50
CA LEU A 85 0.06 2.51 19.32
C LEU A 85 -0.23 2.68 20.81
N ASP A 86 -0.65 3.88 21.23
CA ASP A 86 -1.00 4.18 22.62
C ASP A 86 -2.12 3.24 23.10
N TYR A 87 -3.11 2.95 22.25
CA TYR A 87 -4.14 1.95 22.56
C TYR A 87 -3.58 0.52 22.67
N ALA A 88 -2.66 0.12 21.79
CA ALA A 88 -2.01 -1.19 21.85
C ALA A 88 -1.18 -1.37 23.13
N GLU A 89 -0.57 -0.30 23.64
CA GLU A 89 0.30 -0.35 24.83
C GLU A 89 -0.47 -0.21 26.14
N THR A 90 -1.52 0.61 26.17
CA THR A 90 -2.22 0.99 27.41
C THR A 90 -3.65 0.49 27.50
N GLN A 91 -4.25 0.09 26.38
CA GLN A 91 -5.68 -0.21 26.23
C GLN A 91 -6.60 0.99 26.55
N ILE A 92 -6.05 2.21 26.63
CA ILE A 92 -6.78 3.44 26.89
C ILE A 92 -6.86 4.23 25.58
N ALA A 93 -8.06 4.42 25.07
CA ALA A 93 -8.33 5.33 23.96
C ALA A 93 -9.75 5.87 24.02
N VAL A 94 -9.95 7.10 23.52
CA VAL A 94 -11.28 7.58 23.18
C VAL A 94 -11.78 6.74 22.01
N LYS A 95 -12.88 6.00 22.22
CA LYS A 95 -13.38 5.00 21.27
C LYS A 95 -13.52 5.54 19.85
N ASP A 96 -14.11 6.73 19.70
CA ASP A 96 -14.36 7.32 18.38
C ASP A 96 -13.05 7.77 17.70
N GLU A 97 -12.07 8.26 18.46
CA GLU A 97 -10.75 8.62 17.93
C GLU A 97 -10.00 7.38 17.41
N LEU A 98 -10.06 6.27 18.16
CA LEU A 98 -9.46 5.01 17.74
C LEU A 98 -10.13 4.47 16.46
N ILE A 99 -11.47 4.48 16.39
CA ILE A 99 -12.21 4.03 15.20
C ILE A 99 -11.82 4.87 13.98
N ASN A 100 -11.78 6.20 14.13
CA ASN A 100 -11.39 7.10 13.04
C ASN A 100 -9.93 6.86 12.61
N ALA A 101 -9.01 6.70 13.56
CA ALA A 101 -7.62 6.38 13.25
C ALA A 101 -7.48 5.06 12.48
N LEU A 102 -8.21 4.01 12.88
CA LEU A 102 -8.22 2.72 12.20
C LEU A 102 -8.79 2.83 10.77
N ILE A 103 -9.86 3.61 10.57
CA ILE A 103 -10.45 3.86 9.25
C ILE A 103 -9.45 4.60 8.35
N ASP A 104 -8.86 5.69 8.82
CA ASP A 104 -7.90 6.48 8.04
C ASP A 104 -6.66 5.67 7.62
N ILE A 105 -6.13 4.86 8.54
CA ILE A 105 -5.04 3.93 8.24
C ILE A 105 -5.45 2.87 7.20
N THR A 106 -6.69 2.40 7.28
CA THR A 106 -7.23 1.45 6.30
C THR A 106 -7.34 2.10 4.92
N LYS A 107 -7.79 3.36 4.84
CA LYS A 107 -7.84 4.13 3.60
C LYS A 107 -6.48 4.25 2.93
N LEU A 108 -5.42 4.55 3.71
CA LEU A 108 -4.05 4.56 3.19
C LEU A 108 -3.66 3.17 2.63
N GLY A 109 -4.00 2.10 3.35
CA GLY A 109 -3.73 0.73 2.92
C GLY A 109 -4.45 0.34 1.62
N ILE A 110 -5.68 0.82 1.40
CA ILE A 110 -6.47 0.54 0.18
C ILE A 110 -5.76 1.08 -1.06
N ILE A 111 -5.23 2.30 -0.99
CA ILE A 111 -4.63 2.97 -2.15
C ILE A 111 -3.18 2.54 -2.41
N GLY A 112 -2.58 1.81 -1.47
CA GLY A 112 -1.18 1.40 -1.50
C GLY A 112 -0.74 0.70 -2.78
N ASP A 113 -1.45 -0.36 -3.17
CA ASP A 113 -1.16 -1.07 -4.42
C ASP A 113 -1.41 -0.20 -5.66
N MET A 114 -2.44 0.66 -5.62
CA MET A 114 -2.82 1.53 -6.74
C MET A 114 -1.80 2.65 -7.02
N ARG A 115 -1.01 3.02 -6.01
CA ARG A 115 0.10 3.96 -6.16
C ARG A 115 1.33 3.31 -6.78
N ASN A 116 1.47 1.99 -6.69
CA ASN A 116 2.66 1.28 -7.16
C ASN A 116 2.83 1.41 -8.69
N PRO A 117 4.05 1.69 -9.19
CA PRO A 117 4.37 1.79 -10.61
C PRO A 117 3.91 0.62 -11.48
N VAL A 118 3.94 -0.61 -10.95
CA VAL A 118 3.48 -1.79 -11.69
C VAL A 118 1.98 -1.74 -11.89
N SER A 119 1.22 -1.43 -10.84
CA SER A 119 -0.25 -1.35 -10.88
C SER A 119 -0.72 -0.19 -11.75
N LYS A 120 -0.04 0.97 -11.71
CA LYS A 120 -0.31 2.09 -12.63
C LYS A 120 -0.15 1.69 -14.10
N ARG A 121 0.93 0.97 -14.44
CA ARG A 121 1.15 0.45 -15.80
C ARG A 121 0.10 -0.54 -16.22
N GLN A 122 -0.28 -1.45 -15.32
CA GLN A 122 -1.33 -2.43 -15.61
C GLN A 122 -2.68 -1.77 -15.89
N LEU A 123 -3.03 -0.72 -15.13
CA LEU A 123 -4.23 0.08 -15.38
C LEU A 123 -4.17 0.78 -16.73
N ASP A 124 -3.05 1.45 -17.03
CA ASP A 124 -2.88 2.13 -18.31
C ASP A 124 -2.95 1.14 -19.48
N ASP A 125 -2.31 -0.02 -19.36
CA ASP A 125 -2.36 -1.07 -20.38
C ASP A 125 -3.80 -1.59 -20.58
N ALA A 126 -4.56 -1.76 -19.51
CA ALA A 126 -5.95 -2.20 -19.58
C ALA A 126 -6.89 -1.18 -20.25
N ILE A 127 -6.55 0.11 -20.18
CA ILE A 127 -7.34 1.19 -20.79
C ILE A 127 -6.91 1.40 -22.25
N TYR A 128 -5.61 1.53 -22.51
CA TYR A 128 -5.11 2.03 -23.80
C TYR A 128 -4.82 0.95 -24.82
N LYS A 129 -4.47 -0.29 -24.44
CA LYS A 129 -4.28 -1.37 -25.43
C LYS A 129 -5.55 -1.66 -26.23
N PRO A 130 -6.75 -1.76 -25.63
CA PRO A 130 -7.98 -1.90 -26.39
C PRO A 130 -8.23 -0.72 -27.34
N PHE A 131 -7.89 0.51 -26.94
CA PHE A 131 -8.04 1.67 -27.82
C PHE A 131 -7.11 1.61 -29.03
N GLU A 132 -5.86 1.16 -28.86
CA GLU A 132 -4.93 0.93 -29.97
C GLU A 132 -5.49 -0.09 -30.98
N GLU A 133 -6.11 -1.18 -30.50
CA GLU A 133 -6.74 -2.20 -31.35
C GLU A 133 -8.01 -1.70 -32.04
N LEU A 134 -8.86 -0.93 -31.33
CA LEU A 134 -10.12 -0.39 -31.85
C LEU A 134 -9.92 0.74 -32.86
N ARG A 135 -8.80 1.48 -32.74
CA ARG A 135 -8.46 2.62 -33.59
C ARG A 135 -8.59 2.33 -35.09
N GLN A 136 -8.23 1.13 -35.53
CA GLN A 136 -8.25 0.75 -36.95
C GLN A 136 -9.67 0.54 -37.50
N TYR A 137 -10.65 0.28 -36.64
CA TYR A 137 -12.06 0.03 -36.99
C TYR A 137 -12.97 1.20 -36.62
N ALA A 138 -12.44 2.21 -35.93
CA ALA A 138 -13.19 3.35 -35.45
C ALA A 138 -13.63 4.28 -36.60
N ALA A 139 -14.84 4.84 -36.47
CA ALA A 139 -15.29 5.95 -37.32
C ALA A 139 -14.34 7.17 -37.17
N PRO A 140 -14.25 8.07 -38.17
CA PRO A 140 -13.26 9.15 -38.19
C PRO A 140 -13.23 10.01 -36.91
N ASN A 141 -14.39 10.37 -36.38
CA ASN A 141 -14.53 11.16 -35.15
C ASN A 141 -14.03 10.42 -33.90
N LEU A 142 -14.35 9.12 -33.77
CA LEU A 142 -13.86 8.30 -32.67
C LEU A 142 -12.35 8.04 -32.78
N LYS A 143 -11.85 7.88 -34.01
CA LYS A 143 -10.41 7.72 -34.28
C LYS A 143 -9.63 8.96 -33.84
N GLU A 144 -10.12 10.16 -34.13
CA GLU A 144 -9.50 11.40 -33.68
C GLU A 144 -9.46 11.50 -32.14
N GLN A 145 -10.53 11.10 -31.46
CA GLN A 145 -10.56 11.05 -29.99
C GLN A 145 -9.58 10.04 -29.40
N ILE A 146 -9.47 8.86 -30.02
CA ILE A 146 -8.48 7.84 -29.63
C ILE A 146 -7.06 8.38 -29.83
N ASP A 147 -6.79 9.02 -30.97
CA ASP A 147 -5.48 9.59 -31.29
C ASP A 147 -5.07 10.65 -30.27
N GLN A 148 -5.99 11.56 -29.94
CA GLN A 148 -5.76 12.55 -28.90
C GLN A 148 -5.47 11.89 -27.54
N ALA A 149 -6.26 10.89 -27.14
CA ALA A 149 -6.05 10.21 -25.86
C ALA A 149 -4.70 9.47 -25.78
N LEU A 150 -4.25 8.88 -26.89
CA LEU A 150 -2.94 8.23 -27.00
C LEU A 150 -1.79 9.23 -27.01
N GLU A 151 -1.95 10.41 -27.62
CA GLU A 151 -0.97 11.49 -27.56
C GLU A 151 -0.87 12.11 -26.17
N ASP A 152 -2.00 12.34 -25.50
CA ASP A 152 -2.03 12.83 -24.11
C ASP A 152 -1.35 11.85 -23.16
N ARG A 153 -1.58 10.54 -23.34
CA ARG A 153 -0.88 9.48 -22.58
C ARG A 153 0.64 9.61 -22.66
N LYS A 154 1.19 9.99 -23.82
CA LYS A 154 2.66 10.13 -24.00
C LYS A 154 3.25 11.32 -23.25
N LYS A 155 2.42 12.26 -22.78
CA LYS A 155 2.88 13.46 -22.04
C LYS A 155 3.24 13.16 -20.59
N THR A 156 2.69 12.09 -20.02
CA THR A 156 2.99 11.67 -18.65
C THR A 156 3.52 10.25 -18.62
N LYS A 157 4.13 9.88 -17.50
CA LYS A 157 4.59 8.52 -17.29
C LYS A 157 3.45 7.53 -17.06
N TYR A 158 2.41 8.00 -16.37
CA TYR A 158 1.19 7.27 -16.07
C TYR A 158 -0.02 8.17 -16.29
N SER A 159 -1.16 7.61 -16.67
CA SER A 159 -2.36 8.41 -16.95
C SER A 159 -2.90 9.16 -15.73
N ASN A 160 -2.69 8.60 -14.53
CA ASN A 160 -2.97 9.26 -13.25
C ASN A 160 -4.39 9.83 -13.13
N LYS A 161 -5.38 9.17 -13.76
CA LYS A 161 -6.80 9.58 -13.78
C LYS A 161 -7.56 9.27 -12.48
N LEU A 162 -6.87 9.05 -11.37
CA LEU A 162 -7.44 8.53 -10.13
C LEU A 162 -7.44 9.61 -9.04
N GLN A 163 -8.58 9.75 -8.36
CA GLN A 163 -8.67 10.48 -7.10
C GLN A 163 -8.59 9.45 -5.97
N TYR A 164 -7.44 9.38 -5.30
CA TYR A 164 -7.15 8.31 -4.33
C TYR A 164 -8.07 8.38 -3.12
N SER A 165 -8.34 9.58 -2.61
CA SER A 165 -9.29 9.82 -1.53
C SER A 165 -10.67 9.22 -1.83
N LYS A 166 -11.25 9.57 -2.98
CA LYS A 166 -12.56 9.05 -3.41
C LYS A 166 -12.58 7.53 -3.51
N ILE A 167 -11.54 6.93 -4.11
CA ILE A 167 -11.46 5.47 -4.25
C ILE A 167 -11.40 4.80 -2.86
N ALA A 168 -10.63 5.37 -1.93
CA ALA A 168 -10.53 4.85 -0.58
C ALA A 168 -11.89 4.89 0.15
N GLU A 169 -12.65 5.99 0.01
CA GLU A 169 -14.00 6.10 0.56
C GLU A 169 -14.96 5.09 -0.06
N ASP A 170 -15.00 4.99 -1.39
CA ASP A 170 -15.87 4.05 -2.11
C ASP A 170 -15.59 2.60 -1.69
N VAL A 171 -14.32 2.23 -1.47
CA VAL A 171 -13.95 0.89 -1.00
C VAL A 171 -14.36 0.68 0.45
N ILE A 172 -14.11 1.66 1.32
CA ILE A 172 -14.50 1.60 2.73
C ILE A 172 -16.01 1.42 2.88
N GLU A 173 -16.82 2.19 2.14
CA GLU A 173 -18.29 2.09 2.14
C GLU A 173 -18.74 0.65 1.84
N LYS A 174 -18.14 0.02 0.83
CA LYS A 174 -18.47 -1.35 0.44
C LYS A 174 -18.01 -2.40 1.44
N MET A 175 -16.91 -2.13 2.15
CA MET A 175 -16.39 -3.00 3.21
C MET A 175 -17.24 -2.96 4.47
N PHE A 176 -17.95 -1.86 4.78
CA PHE A 176 -18.75 -1.76 6.01
C PHE A 176 -19.79 -2.89 6.14
N PRO A 177 -20.01 -3.43 7.36
CA PRO A 177 -19.35 -3.07 8.63
C PRO A 177 -17.89 -3.55 8.73
N LEU A 178 -17.04 -2.76 9.40
CA LEU A 178 -15.61 -3.06 9.56
C LEU A 178 -15.31 -3.76 10.89
N VAL A 179 -14.32 -4.64 10.87
CA VAL A 179 -13.70 -5.27 12.03
C VAL A 179 -12.19 -5.09 11.92
N SER A 180 -11.57 -4.46 12.93
CA SER A 180 -10.13 -4.20 12.94
C SER A 180 -9.42 -5.02 14.03
N VAL A 181 -8.25 -5.52 13.68
CA VAL A 181 -7.36 -6.30 14.52
C VAL A 181 -6.01 -5.61 14.55
N ILE A 182 -5.51 -5.34 15.74
CA ILE A 182 -4.19 -4.75 15.95
C ILE A 182 -3.24 -5.86 16.33
N PHE A 183 -2.20 -6.08 15.54
CA PHE A 183 -1.11 -6.98 15.88
C PHE A 183 0.05 -6.16 16.42
N TYR A 184 0.51 -6.49 17.62
CA TYR A 184 1.60 -5.80 18.30
C TYR A 184 2.68 -6.80 18.71
N ILE A 185 3.85 -6.71 18.09
CA ILE A 185 5.01 -7.56 18.42
C ILE A 185 5.63 -7.06 19.72
N THR A 186 5.75 -7.94 20.70
CA THR A 186 6.33 -7.61 22.01
C THR A 186 7.77 -8.09 22.19
N THR A 187 8.27 -8.93 21.27
CA THR A 187 9.67 -9.36 21.27
C THR A 187 10.57 -8.29 20.66
N GLU A 188 11.84 -8.23 21.09
CA GLU A 188 12.81 -7.27 20.58
C GLU A 188 13.29 -7.63 19.16
N ASP A 189 13.47 -8.93 18.87
CA ASP A 189 14.14 -9.42 17.66
C ASP A 189 13.20 -9.77 16.49
N ASP A 190 11.88 -9.72 16.67
CA ASP A 190 10.93 -9.98 15.58
C ASP A 190 10.36 -8.68 14.99
N TYR A 191 10.14 -8.64 13.68
CA TYR A 191 9.68 -7.41 13.02
C TYR A 191 8.65 -7.72 11.95
N PHE A 192 7.70 -6.81 11.77
CA PHE A 192 6.97 -6.71 10.51
C PHE A 192 7.86 -6.10 9.43
N VAL A 193 7.71 -6.59 8.20
CA VAL A 193 8.33 -5.98 7.01
C VAL A 193 7.33 -5.04 6.31
N LEU A 194 7.85 -4.02 5.63
CA LEU A 194 7.06 -3.09 4.81
C LEU A 194 7.20 -3.44 3.34
N SER A 195 6.10 -3.67 2.63
CA SER A 195 6.12 -3.86 1.17
C SER A 195 6.15 -2.53 0.41
N ASP A 196 6.59 -2.61 -0.83
CA ASP A 196 6.51 -1.54 -1.83
C ASP A 196 5.06 -1.29 -2.34
N CYS A 197 4.06 -1.95 -1.75
CA CYS A 197 2.63 -1.69 -1.91
C CYS A 197 1.99 -1.11 -0.63
N SER A 198 2.76 -0.79 0.41
CA SER A 198 2.34 -0.27 1.74
C SER A 198 1.41 -1.13 2.59
N SER A 199 0.77 -2.15 2.01
CA SER A 199 -0.22 -3.00 2.67
C SER A 199 -0.31 -4.40 2.05
N ILE A 200 -1.00 -5.28 2.76
CA ILE A 200 -1.52 -6.57 2.29
C ILE A 200 -2.99 -6.36 1.97
N VAL A 201 -3.39 -6.57 0.72
CA VAL A 201 -4.79 -6.44 0.31
C VAL A 201 -5.27 -7.79 -0.22
N SER A 202 -6.45 -8.22 0.22
CA SER A 202 -7.13 -9.38 -0.37
C SER A 202 -8.55 -9.05 -0.77
N ARG A 203 -8.99 -9.70 -1.85
CA ARG A 203 -10.31 -9.49 -2.44
C ARG A 203 -11.20 -10.69 -2.16
N ALA A 204 -12.48 -10.44 -1.92
CA ALA A 204 -13.49 -11.47 -1.72
C ALA A 204 -14.86 -10.98 -2.18
N LYS A 205 -15.80 -11.92 -2.32
CA LYS A 205 -17.20 -11.61 -2.63
C LYS A 205 -17.94 -11.24 -1.35
N ILE A 206 -17.91 -9.97 -0.99
CA ILE A 206 -18.59 -9.43 0.20
C ILE A 206 -19.93 -8.76 -0.12
N ASN A 207 -20.19 -8.40 -1.38
CA ASN A 207 -21.44 -7.80 -1.83
C ASN A 207 -22.05 -8.61 -2.99
N LYS A 208 -23.35 -8.39 -3.25
CA LYS A 208 -24.08 -9.06 -4.34
C LYS A 208 -24.00 -8.23 -5.61
N TYR A 209 -23.53 -8.85 -6.69
CA TYR A 209 -23.46 -8.26 -8.02
C TYR A 209 -24.21 -9.13 -9.02
N PHE A 210 -24.67 -8.52 -10.11
CA PHE A 210 -25.22 -9.26 -11.25
C PHE A 210 -24.16 -10.20 -11.85
N ASN A 211 -22.93 -9.69 -12.05
CA ASN A 211 -21.80 -10.53 -12.43
C ASN A 211 -21.27 -11.27 -11.19
N PRO A 212 -21.34 -12.62 -11.16
CA PRO A 212 -20.95 -13.39 -9.99
C PRO A 212 -19.44 -13.40 -9.70
N ASP A 213 -18.60 -13.02 -10.66
CA ASP A 213 -17.13 -13.07 -10.58
C ASP A 213 -16.54 -11.81 -9.96
N ILE A 214 -17.35 -10.78 -9.71
CA ILE A 214 -16.88 -9.55 -9.08
C ILE A 214 -16.47 -9.83 -7.63
N GLN A 215 -15.19 -9.61 -7.36
CA GLN A 215 -14.61 -9.58 -6.02
C GLN A 215 -14.12 -8.17 -5.68
N GLU A 216 -14.17 -7.82 -4.41
CA GLU A 216 -13.83 -6.49 -3.92
C GLU A 216 -12.83 -6.58 -2.80
N ILE A 217 -12.10 -5.49 -2.54
CA ILE A 217 -11.22 -5.43 -1.37
C ILE A 217 -12.08 -5.71 -0.13
N ALA A 218 -11.68 -6.72 0.62
CA ALA A 218 -12.43 -7.20 1.78
C ALA A 218 -11.58 -7.26 3.05
N ASN A 219 -10.25 -7.23 2.91
CA ASN A 219 -9.30 -7.23 4.00
C ASN A 219 -8.04 -6.47 3.59
N VAL A 220 -7.58 -5.59 4.49
CA VAL A 220 -6.44 -4.69 4.33
C VAL A 220 -5.58 -4.78 5.59
N GLY A 221 -4.36 -5.28 5.46
CA GLY A 221 -3.33 -5.29 6.50
C GLY A 221 -2.29 -4.20 6.24
N THR A 222 -2.20 -3.20 7.11
CA THR A 222 -1.26 -2.08 6.97
C THR A 222 -0.23 -2.13 8.11
N PRO A 223 1.03 -2.48 7.81
CA PRO A 223 2.14 -2.32 8.75
C PRO A 223 2.36 -0.81 9.03
N LEU A 224 2.21 -0.39 10.29
CA LEU A 224 2.39 1.01 10.68
C LEU A 224 3.81 1.29 11.16
N THR A 225 4.38 0.31 11.88
CA THR A 225 5.77 0.29 12.31
C THR A 225 6.33 -1.11 12.15
N SER A 226 7.61 -1.31 12.45
CA SER A 226 8.22 -2.63 12.52
C SER A 226 7.62 -3.54 13.62
N LYS A 227 6.80 -3.00 14.53
CA LYS A 227 6.15 -3.75 15.64
C LYS A 227 4.62 -3.72 15.61
N LEU A 228 4.01 -2.81 14.86
CA LEU A 228 2.57 -2.56 14.86
C LEU A 228 1.98 -2.75 13.46
N LEU A 229 0.98 -3.61 13.34
CA LEU A 229 0.21 -3.82 12.12
C LEU A 229 -1.28 -3.75 12.42
N VAL A 230 -2.03 -3.06 11.57
CA VAL A 230 -3.50 -3.03 11.63
C VAL A 230 -4.06 -3.85 10.49
N GLN A 231 -4.90 -4.82 10.81
CA GLN A 231 -5.69 -5.55 9.84
C GLN A 231 -7.16 -5.17 9.96
N THR A 232 -7.71 -4.53 8.94
CA THR A 232 -9.13 -4.18 8.86
C THR A 232 -9.81 -5.03 7.80
N MET A 233 -10.93 -5.64 8.15
CA MET A 233 -11.71 -6.48 7.25
C MET A 233 -13.20 -6.20 7.32
N SER A 234 -13.92 -6.57 6.27
CA SER A 234 -15.38 -6.57 6.29
C SER A 234 -15.90 -7.67 7.21
N SER A 235 -16.83 -7.35 8.10
CA SER A 235 -17.54 -8.34 8.94
C SER A 235 -18.35 -9.34 8.09
N LYS A 236 -18.64 -8.99 6.83
CA LYS A 236 -19.30 -9.86 5.84
C LYS A 236 -18.48 -11.12 5.51
N LEU A 237 -17.18 -11.15 5.88
CA LEU A 237 -16.34 -12.35 5.81
C LEU A 237 -16.60 -13.35 6.96
N GLY A 238 -17.49 -13.03 7.90
CA GLY A 238 -17.85 -13.91 9.01
C GLY A 238 -17.10 -13.64 10.32
N ARG A 239 -16.08 -12.78 10.32
CA ARG A 239 -15.44 -12.32 11.55
C ARG A 239 -16.32 -11.29 12.25
N LYS A 240 -16.56 -11.49 13.55
CA LYS A 240 -17.43 -10.61 14.34
C LYS A 240 -16.69 -9.73 15.35
N GLU A 241 -15.49 -10.14 15.75
CA GLU A 241 -14.74 -9.46 16.81
C GLU A 241 -13.35 -9.01 16.35
N GLY A 242 -13.06 -7.76 16.69
CA GLY A 242 -11.74 -7.14 16.59
C GLY A 242 -11.01 -7.20 17.93
N GLY A 243 -9.85 -6.55 18.00
CA GLY A 243 -9.09 -6.48 19.25
C GLY A 243 -7.59 -6.36 19.02
N ILE A 244 -6.82 -6.57 20.09
CA ILE A 244 -5.36 -6.55 20.05
C ILE A 244 -4.83 -7.98 20.22
N TYR A 245 -3.86 -8.36 19.40
CA TYR A 245 -3.10 -9.60 19.50
C TYR A 245 -1.63 -9.26 19.78
N TYR A 246 -1.18 -9.60 20.98
CA TYR A 246 0.20 -9.44 21.40
C TYR A 246 1.03 -10.64 20.91
N LEU A 247 1.99 -10.38 20.04
CA LEU A 247 2.81 -11.39 19.40
C LEU A 247 4.16 -11.49 20.11
N GLY A 248 4.20 -12.34 21.15
CA GLY A 248 5.43 -12.75 21.85
C GLY A 248 6.15 -13.94 21.20
N ASP A 249 7.10 -14.55 21.92
CA ASP A 249 7.93 -15.67 21.41
C ASP A 249 7.16 -16.87 20.86
N ASN A 250 5.98 -17.16 21.43
CA ASN A 250 5.13 -18.27 20.99
C ASN A 250 4.38 -17.99 19.67
N HIS A 251 4.54 -16.79 19.09
CA HIS A 251 3.81 -16.36 17.89
C HIS A 251 4.70 -16.13 16.66
N LYS A 252 5.96 -16.62 16.69
CA LYS A 252 6.90 -16.45 15.57
C LYS A 252 6.38 -16.99 14.23
N SER A 253 5.62 -18.08 14.25
CA SER A 253 4.96 -18.61 13.05
C SER A 253 3.96 -17.61 12.46
N MET A 254 3.13 -16.99 13.30
CA MET A 254 2.15 -15.99 12.87
C MET A 254 2.83 -14.73 12.31
N ILE A 255 3.91 -14.26 12.94
CA ILE A 255 4.72 -13.14 12.42
C ILE A 255 5.29 -13.50 11.04
N ASN A 256 5.82 -14.72 10.90
CA ASN A 256 6.35 -15.22 9.65
C ASN A 256 5.27 -15.31 8.56
N ASP A 257 4.07 -15.80 8.87
CA ASP A 257 2.95 -15.89 7.93
C ASP A 257 2.50 -14.51 7.44
N ILE A 258 2.41 -13.54 8.34
CA ILE A 258 2.10 -12.15 8.01
C ILE A 258 3.18 -11.58 7.06
N ASN A 259 4.46 -11.76 7.41
CA ASN A 259 5.56 -11.28 6.57
C ASN A 259 5.62 -11.99 5.21
N MET A 260 5.25 -13.27 5.15
CA MET A 260 5.08 -14.01 3.89
C MET A 260 3.99 -13.40 3.02
N MET A 261 2.84 -13.05 3.61
CA MET A 261 1.77 -12.34 2.89
C MET A 261 2.25 -10.97 2.39
N THR A 262 3.02 -10.22 3.19
CA THR A 262 3.62 -8.95 2.78
C THR A 262 4.61 -9.11 1.62
N LEU A 263 5.46 -10.13 1.67
CA LEU A 263 6.41 -10.42 0.59
C LEU A 263 5.67 -10.84 -0.69
N ALA A 264 4.61 -11.65 -0.56
CA ALA A 264 3.78 -12.06 -1.68
C ALA A 264 3.05 -10.86 -2.32
N SER A 265 2.55 -9.91 -1.51
CA SER A 265 1.85 -8.72 -2.01
C SER A 265 2.77 -7.68 -2.66
N SER A 266 4.05 -7.61 -2.26
CA SER A 266 5.03 -6.70 -2.87
C SER A 266 5.16 -6.92 -4.38
N LYS A 267 5.46 -5.88 -5.16
CA LYS A 267 5.76 -6.03 -6.60
C LYS A 267 7.24 -6.26 -6.83
N LYS A 268 8.11 -5.57 -6.09
CA LYS A 268 9.56 -5.62 -6.30
C LYS A 268 10.36 -5.81 -5.03
N MET A 269 9.98 -5.16 -3.94
CA MET A 269 10.86 -5.10 -2.77
C MET A 269 10.09 -4.98 -1.45
N VAL A 270 10.76 -5.40 -0.38
CA VAL A 270 10.34 -5.20 1.00
C VAL A 270 11.44 -4.49 1.78
N ALA A 271 11.07 -3.79 2.85
CA ALA A 271 11.97 -3.09 3.74
C ALA A 271 11.77 -3.52 5.21
N CYS A 272 12.84 -3.43 6.00
CA CYS A 272 12.85 -3.75 7.42
C CYS A 272 13.87 -2.86 8.16
N GLU A 273 13.67 -2.66 9.46
CA GLU A 273 14.67 -1.96 10.28
C GLU A 273 15.86 -2.83 10.65
N SER A 274 15.73 -4.16 10.60
CA SER A 274 16.77 -5.10 11.00
C SER A 274 17.28 -5.90 9.80
N GLU A 275 18.59 -5.78 9.51
CA GLU A 275 19.24 -6.55 8.45
C GLU A 275 19.22 -8.05 8.76
N ALA A 276 19.58 -8.40 9.99
CA ALA A 276 19.67 -9.78 10.45
C ALA A 276 18.30 -10.48 10.34
N TYR A 277 17.24 -9.82 10.81
CA TYR A 277 15.89 -10.35 10.68
C TYR A 277 15.46 -10.51 9.22
N LEU A 278 15.68 -9.48 8.40
CA LEU A 278 15.27 -9.51 6.99
C LEU A 278 15.98 -10.63 6.22
N LYS A 279 17.29 -10.81 6.41
CA LYS A 279 18.05 -11.91 5.81
C LYS A 279 17.51 -13.27 6.25
N SER A 280 17.39 -13.46 7.56
CA SER A 280 16.89 -14.71 8.15
C SER A 280 15.46 -15.05 7.69
N PHE A 281 14.59 -14.04 7.59
CA PHE A 281 13.24 -14.21 7.04
C PHE A 281 13.28 -14.69 5.60
N ILE A 282 14.03 -14.00 4.73
CA ILE A 282 14.11 -14.36 3.31
C ILE A 282 14.74 -15.75 3.12
N GLU A 283 15.80 -16.10 3.85
CA GLU A 283 16.41 -17.44 3.81
C GLU A 283 15.37 -18.54 4.09
N ARG A 284 14.56 -18.39 5.16
CA ARG A 284 13.46 -19.34 5.47
C ARG A 284 12.45 -19.46 4.32
N VAL A 285 12.14 -18.37 3.62
CA VAL A 285 11.22 -18.40 2.47
C VAL A 285 11.78 -19.26 1.34
N TRP A 286 13.08 -19.14 1.06
CA TRP A 286 13.72 -19.90 -0.01
C TRP A 286 13.89 -21.39 0.34
N GLU A 287 14.21 -21.71 1.59
CA GLU A 287 14.23 -23.09 2.07
C GLU A 287 12.87 -23.76 1.91
N PHE A 288 11.78 -23.05 2.25
CA PHE A 288 10.43 -23.58 2.09
C PHE A 288 10.07 -23.84 0.62
N LYS A 289 10.54 -23.01 -0.32
CA LYS A 289 10.33 -23.22 -1.77
C LYS A 289 11.19 -24.32 -2.39
N ALA A 290 12.28 -24.74 -1.75
CA ALA A 290 13.12 -25.81 -2.26
C ALA A 290 12.58 -27.21 -1.90
N VAL A 291 11.64 -27.28 -0.95
CA VAL A 291 11.05 -28.52 -0.43
C VAL A 291 9.74 -28.90 -1.14
N TYR A 292 9.18 -28.01 -1.96
CA TYR A 292 7.93 -28.19 -2.72
C TYR A 292 8.10 -27.77 -4.18
#